data_AF-A0A1J5KFM8-F1
#
_entry.id   AF-A0A1J5KFM8-F1
#
_cell.length_a   1.000
_cell.length_b   1.000
_cell.length_c   1.000
_cell.angle_alpha   90.00
_cell.angle_beta   90.00
_cell.angle_gamma   90.00
#
_symmetry.space_group_name_H-M   'P 1'
#
loop_
_entity.id
_entity.type
_entity.pdbx_description
1 polymer ?
#
loop_
_entity_poly.entity_id
_entity_poly.type
_entity_poly.pdbx_seq_one_letter_code
_entity_poly.pdbx_strand_id
1 'polypeptide(L)'
;MKKALRNISILIVILLVGYFIYDYLEGDYIPESKRKFYKKVKYKRRELKFTRRELMHEELPEYEKEADPEKVIIKGNGNGLAEIKEALKALDKRHKECEAFLAKALPNEEIIDPENEIFRSPERVTAKVVDVFTEILTREVSSSALLTFENFYKDKSDVEADLFFNTLRSSLICRGADTGLFLESAYEAMKDNWSEKEVEEFNSALLGMLSNSLESDVLPDNLLFSLNILRLVGTSSKQTEEYYSELDDVYGRISSYEDNFFDEIQDSKKIYSPAEKFEGYFEELDQISEDIRYIMNRRFKSFAQEDN
;
A
#
# COMPACT_ATOMS: atom_id res chain seq x y z
N MET A 1 21.03 -51.66 -37.05
CA MET A 1 21.40 -51.29 -35.67
C MET A 1 21.83 -49.83 -35.50
N LYS A 2 22.84 -49.30 -36.22
CA LYS A 2 23.34 -47.91 -36.02
C LYS A 2 22.28 -46.80 -36.15
N LYS A 3 21.33 -46.92 -37.10
CA LYS A 3 20.23 -45.94 -37.26
C LYS A 3 19.21 -45.96 -36.12
N ALA A 4 18.92 -47.14 -35.57
CA ALA A 4 17.98 -47.29 -34.44
C ALA A 4 18.58 -46.71 -33.16
N LEU A 5 19.87 -46.98 -32.89
CA LEU A 5 20.61 -46.38 -31.78
C LEU A 5 20.64 -44.84 -31.88
N ARG A 6 20.89 -44.29 -33.08
CA ARG A 6 20.90 -42.84 -33.30
C ARG A 6 19.53 -42.19 -33.00
N ASN A 7 18.44 -42.84 -33.42
CA ASN A 7 17.09 -42.31 -33.18
C ASN A 7 16.71 -42.39 -31.68
N ILE A 8 17.16 -43.43 -30.97
CA ILE A 8 16.98 -43.54 -29.52
C ILE A 8 17.76 -42.44 -28.81
N SER A 9 19.00 -42.16 -29.20
CA SER A 9 19.80 -41.09 -28.59
C SER A 9 19.17 -39.71 -28.79
N ILE A 10 18.63 -39.42 -29.98
CA ILE A 10 17.95 -38.15 -30.26
C ILE A 10 16.68 -38.02 -29.41
N LEU A 11 15.91 -39.10 -29.26
CA LEU A 11 14.69 -39.10 -28.44
C LEU A 11 15.00 -38.83 -26.97
N ILE A 12 16.10 -39.41 -26.44
CA ILE A 12 16.55 -39.18 -25.06
C ILE A 12 16.97 -37.72 -24.86
N VAL A 13 17.68 -37.12 -25.81
CA VAL A 13 18.08 -35.71 -25.72
C VAL A 13 16.87 -34.77 -25.77
N ILE A 14 15.89 -35.03 -26.63
CA ILE A 14 14.66 -34.23 -26.69
C ILE A 14 13.85 -34.36 -25.39
N LEU A 15 13.77 -35.55 -24.80
CA LEU A 15 13.11 -35.74 -23.51
C LEU A 15 13.84 -35.04 -22.37
N LEU A 16 15.18 -35.03 -22.37
CA LEU A 16 15.96 -34.31 -21.37
C LEU A 16 15.80 -32.79 -21.50
N VAL A 17 15.85 -32.25 -22.72
CA VAL A 17 15.62 -30.82 -22.96
C VAL A 17 14.19 -30.43 -22.59
N GLY A 18 13.20 -31.26 -22.95
CA GLY A 18 11.80 -31.04 -22.54
C GLY A 18 11.61 -31.07 -21.03
N TYR A 19 12.29 -31.99 -20.33
CA TYR A 19 12.29 -32.05 -18.87
C TYR A 19 12.91 -30.79 -18.23
N PHE A 20 14.06 -30.32 -18.72
CA PHE A 20 14.70 -29.11 -18.20
C PHE A 20 13.90 -27.84 -18.48
N ILE A 21 13.26 -27.74 -19.65
CA ILE A 21 12.35 -26.62 -19.96
C ILE A 21 11.10 -26.68 -19.07
N TYR A 22 10.55 -27.87 -18.85
CA TYR A 22 9.43 -28.07 -17.94
C TYR A 22 9.79 -27.70 -16.50
N ASP A 23 10.94 -28.14 -15.99
CA ASP A 23 11.42 -27.86 -14.63
C ASP A 23 11.74 -26.36 -14.43
N TYR A 24 12.34 -25.71 -15.44
CA TYR A 24 12.59 -24.28 -15.45
C TYR A 24 11.28 -23.46 -15.46
N LEU A 25 10.30 -23.86 -16.28
CA LEU A 25 9.00 -23.18 -16.34
C LEU A 25 8.08 -23.53 -15.14
N GLU A 26 8.23 -24.70 -14.52
CA GLU A 26 7.46 -25.08 -13.32
C GLU A 26 7.93 -24.31 -12.08
N GLY A 27 9.21 -23.93 -12.02
CA GLY A 27 9.79 -23.08 -10.98
C GLY A 27 9.34 -21.62 -11.03
N ASP A 28 9.24 -21.04 -12.23
CA ASP A 28 8.93 -19.62 -12.43
C ASP A 28 7.46 -19.33 -12.77
N TYR A 29 6.70 -20.30 -13.31
CA TYR A 29 5.39 -20.02 -13.96
C TYR A 29 4.17 -20.73 -13.34
N ILE A 30 4.31 -21.51 -12.26
CA ILE A 30 3.15 -22.13 -11.59
C ILE A 30 2.97 -21.61 -10.16
N PRO A 31 2.12 -20.60 -9.93
CA PRO A 31 1.80 -20.10 -8.58
C PRO A 31 1.07 -21.14 -7.71
N GLU A 32 0.55 -22.23 -8.28
CA GLU A 32 -0.10 -23.31 -7.53
C GLU A 32 0.85 -24.15 -6.65
N SER A 33 2.14 -24.27 -7.00
CA SER A 33 3.11 -25.06 -6.21
C SER A 33 3.44 -24.36 -4.89
N LYS A 34 3.60 -23.02 -4.91
CA LYS A 34 3.69 -22.18 -3.70
C LYS A 34 2.36 -22.17 -2.91
N ARG A 35 1.21 -22.27 -3.57
CA ARG A 35 -0.11 -22.42 -2.91
C ARG A 35 -0.36 -23.81 -2.28
N LYS A 36 0.34 -24.88 -2.69
CA LYS A 36 0.19 -26.22 -2.07
C LYS A 36 0.69 -26.30 -0.62
N PHE A 37 1.58 -25.40 -0.20
CA PHE A 37 1.96 -25.25 1.21
C PHE A 37 0.74 -24.88 2.08
N TYR A 38 -0.19 -24.07 1.54
CA TYR A 38 -1.45 -23.72 2.21
C TYR A 38 -2.55 -24.79 2.11
N LYS A 39 -2.52 -25.67 1.10
CA LYS A 39 -3.51 -26.76 0.95
C LYS A 39 -3.23 -27.98 1.85
N LYS A 40 -1.98 -28.28 2.21
CA LYS A 40 -1.68 -29.43 3.11
C LYS A 40 -2.04 -29.19 4.58
N VAL A 41 -2.25 -27.93 4.99
CA VAL A 41 -2.73 -27.60 6.36
C VAL A 41 -4.26 -27.77 6.48
N LYS A 42 -5.00 -27.93 5.37
CA LYS A 42 -6.47 -27.92 5.34
C LYS A 42 -7.16 -29.23 5.79
N TYR A 43 -6.44 -30.35 5.95
CA TYR A 43 -7.09 -31.65 6.18
C TYR A 43 -6.98 -32.22 7.61
N LYS A 44 -6.55 -31.43 8.61
CA LYS A 44 -6.47 -31.92 10.01
C LYS A 44 -6.86 -30.94 11.11
N ARG A 45 -7.69 -29.92 10.85
CA ARG A 45 -8.17 -29.03 11.93
C ARG A 45 -9.69 -29.02 12.02
N ARG A 46 -10.15 -29.26 13.26
CA ARG A 46 -11.51 -29.12 13.80
C ARG A 46 -12.19 -27.87 13.24
N GLU A 47 -13.52 -27.93 13.10
CA GLU A 47 -14.41 -26.82 12.73
C GLU A 47 -13.86 -25.47 13.20
N LEU A 48 -13.34 -24.68 12.26
CA LEU A 48 -12.86 -23.34 12.50
C LEU A 48 -14.09 -22.42 12.51
N LYS A 49 -14.38 -21.82 13.67
CA LYS A 49 -15.01 -20.50 13.70
C LYS A 49 -14.15 -19.60 12.82
N PHE A 50 -14.74 -18.99 11.80
CA PHE A 50 -14.05 -18.05 10.93
C PHE A 50 -13.55 -16.87 11.78
N THR A 51 -12.28 -16.89 12.14
CA THR A 51 -11.53 -15.67 12.47
C THR A 51 -11.05 -15.10 11.14
N ARG A 52 -11.36 -13.81 10.93
CA ARG A 52 -10.89 -12.97 9.83
C ARG A 52 -9.38 -13.17 9.66
N ARG A 53 -8.91 -13.40 8.44
CA ARG A 53 -7.47 -13.41 8.15
C ARG A 53 -6.96 -11.99 8.35
N GLU A 54 -6.14 -11.78 9.38
CA GLU A 54 -5.23 -10.64 9.45
C GLU A 54 -4.22 -10.80 8.30
N LEU A 55 -4.25 -9.84 7.37
CA LEU A 55 -3.21 -9.69 6.36
C LEU A 55 -1.95 -9.20 7.08
N MET A 56 -0.81 -9.77 6.72
CA MET A 56 0.49 -9.54 7.33
C MET A 56 0.88 -8.06 7.27
N HIS A 57 0.67 -7.33 8.37
CA HIS A 57 1.66 -6.37 8.83
C HIS A 57 2.41 -7.05 9.96
N GLU A 58 3.73 -6.83 9.99
CA GLU A 58 4.73 -7.22 10.98
C GLU A 58 4.19 -7.99 12.19
N GLU A 59 4.82 -9.13 12.53
CA GLU A 59 4.64 -9.71 13.85
C GLU A 59 5.04 -8.66 14.89
N LEU A 60 4.06 -7.88 15.36
CA LEU A 60 4.27 -6.92 16.42
C LEU A 60 4.85 -7.73 17.60
N PRO A 61 6.02 -7.35 18.12
CA PRO A 61 6.64 -8.03 19.25
C PRO A 61 5.62 -8.20 20.38
N GLU A 62 5.69 -9.33 21.08
CA GLU A 62 4.66 -9.84 21.99
C GLU A 62 4.24 -8.85 23.12
N TYR A 63 4.99 -7.76 23.32
CA TYR A 63 4.63 -6.67 24.22
C TYR A 63 3.51 -5.74 23.71
N GLU A 64 3.18 -5.77 22.41
CA GLU A 64 2.12 -4.92 21.82
C GLU A 64 0.75 -5.61 21.76
N LYS A 65 0.68 -6.94 21.93
CA LYS A 65 -0.57 -7.71 21.94
C LYS A 65 -1.44 -7.49 23.18
N GLU A 66 -0.92 -6.79 24.20
CA GLU A 66 -1.66 -6.43 25.42
C GLU A 66 -1.96 -4.92 25.54
N ALA A 67 -1.67 -4.12 24.51
CA ALA A 67 -2.07 -2.71 24.48
C ALA A 67 -3.53 -2.62 24.03
N ASP A 68 -4.45 -2.77 24.98
CA ASP A 68 -5.83 -2.32 24.86
C ASP A 68 -5.83 -0.89 24.29
N PRO A 69 -6.46 -0.60 23.13
CA PRO A 69 -6.48 0.75 22.54
C PRO A 69 -7.11 1.81 23.46
N GLU A 70 -7.74 1.39 24.56
CA GLU A 70 -8.19 2.27 25.66
C GLU A 70 -7.10 2.77 26.61
N LYS A 71 -5.82 2.38 26.45
CA LYS A 71 -4.73 2.80 27.34
C LYS A 71 -3.46 3.24 26.63
N VAL A 72 -3.58 4.18 25.69
CA VAL A 72 -2.52 5.19 25.54
C VAL A 72 -2.56 6.06 26.79
N ILE A 73 -1.96 5.60 27.90
CA ILE A 73 -1.80 6.39 29.11
C ILE A 73 -0.70 7.41 28.81
N ILE A 74 -1.05 8.49 28.12
CA ILE A 74 -0.15 9.64 27.99
C ILE A 74 -0.01 10.23 29.39
N LYS A 75 1.12 9.94 30.04
CA LYS A 75 1.47 10.48 31.36
C LYS A 75 2.13 11.83 31.15
N GLY A 76 1.36 12.90 31.29
CA GLY A 76 1.90 14.26 31.27
C GLY A 76 0.91 15.26 31.82
N ASN A 77 1.39 16.18 32.65
CA ASN A 77 0.68 17.41 33.01
C ASN A 77 1.32 18.54 32.20
N GLY A 78 0.82 18.79 31.00
CA GLY A 78 1.28 19.87 30.14
C GLY A 78 0.11 20.52 29.42
N ASN A 79 0.16 21.84 29.27
CA ASN A 79 -0.72 22.57 28.36
C ASN A 79 -0.58 21.95 26.94
N GLY A 80 -1.71 21.66 26.28
CA GLY A 80 -1.79 21.04 24.95
C GLY A 80 -2.03 19.52 24.93
N LEU A 81 -1.84 18.78 26.04
CA LEU A 81 -2.01 17.32 26.02
C LEU A 81 -3.46 16.87 25.79
N ALA A 82 -4.42 17.69 26.23
CA ALA A 82 -5.84 17.44 25.98
C ALA A 82 -6.15 17.51 24.47
N GLU A 83 -5.54 18.45 23.75
CA GLU A 83 -5.73 18.63 22.31
C GLU A 83 -5.13 17.45 21.54
N ILE A 84 -3.95 16.97 21.93
CA ILE A 84 -3.36 15.73 21.38
C ILE A 84 -4.31 14.53 21.57
N LYS A 85 -4.86 14.36 22.78
CA LYS A 85 -5.77 13.23 23.06
C LYS A 85 -7.05 13.31 22.22
N GLU A 86 -7.61 14.50 22.03
CA GLU A 86 -8.79 14.66 21.18
C GLU A 86 -8.48 14.44 19.70
N ALA A 87 -7.31 14.89 19.21
CA ALA A 87 -6.85 14.60 17.86
C ALA A 87 -6.66 13.09 17.62
N LEU A 88 -6.02 12.37 18.55
CA LEU A 88 -5.86 10.91 18.48
C LEU A 88 -7.20 10.17 18.46
N LYS A 89 -8.17 10.61 19.27
CA LYS A 89 -9.54 10.04 19.24
C LYS A 89 -10.24 10.29 17.90
N ALA A 90 -10.07 11.48 17.33
CA ALA A 90 -10.66 11.81 16.03
C ALA A 90 -10.06 10.94 14.93
N LEU A 91 -8.74 10.72 14.95
CA LEU A 91 -8.04 9.81 14.04
C LEU A 91 -8.53 8.36 14.17
N ASP A 92 -8.59 7.81 15.38
CA ASP A 92 -9.09 6.44 15.63
C ASP A 92 -10.54 6.27 15.17
N LYS A 93 -11.40 7.25 15.47
CA LYS A 93 -12.79 7.23 15.01
C LYS A 93 -12.84 7.23 13.48
N ARG A 94 -12.10 8.12 12.82
CA ARG A 94 -12.08 8.20 11.35
C ARG A 94 -11.51 6.94 10.72
N HIS A 95 -10.48 6.34 11.30
CA HIS A 95 -9.91 5.07 10.86
C HIS A 95 -10.96 3.97 10.86
N LYS A 96 -11.70 3.80 11.97
CA LYS A 96 -12.80 2.82 12.08
C LYS A 96 -13.93 3.07 11.09
N GLU A 97 -14.26 4.33 10.83
CA GLU A 97 -15.25 4.71 9.82
C GLU A 97 -14.77 4.31 8.41
N CYS A 98 -13.51 4.56 8.07
CA CYS A 98 -12.90 4.13 6.81
C CYS A 98 -12.88 2.61 6.67
N GLU A 99 -12.49 1.87 7.70
CA GLU A 99 -12.51 0.40 7.67
C GLU A 99 -13.92 -0.16 7.47
N ALA A 100 -14.92 0.40 8.16
CA ALA A 100 -16.31 0.00 8.02
C ALA A 100 -16.86 0.33 6.62
N PHE A 101 -16.49 1.48 6.08
CA PHE A 101 -16.82 1.88 4.72
C PHE A 101 -16.20 0.92 3.70
N LEU A 102 -14.88 0.67 3.79
CA LEU A 102 -14.16 -0.22 2.89
C LEU A 102 -14.72 -1.64 2.93
N ALA A 103 -14.98 -2.21 4.11
CA ALA A 103 -15.56 -3.54 4.24
C ALA A 103 -16.96 -3.67 3.59
N LYS A 104 -17.71 -2.56 3.52
CA LYS A 104 -19.02 -2.51 2.87
C LYS A 104 -18.93 -2.22 1.37
N ALA A 105 -18.03 -1.32 0.99
CA ALA A 105 -17.86 -0.89 -0.39
C ALA A 105 -17.12 -1.96 -1.20
N LEU A 106 -16.07 -2.55 -0.63
CA LEU A 106 -15.18 -3.52 -1.24
C LEU A 106 -15.20 -4.84 -0.45
N PRO A 107 -16.30 -5.62 -0.49
CA PRO A 107 -16.34 -6.91 0.18
C PRO A 107 -15.35 -7.88 -0.46
N ASN A 108 -14.56 -8.56 0.37
CA ASN A 108 -13.46 -9.43 -0.06
C ASN A 108 -13.88 -10.49 -1.09
N GLU A 109 -15.09 -11.03 -0.98
CA GLU A 109 -15.61 -12.03 -1.90
C GLU A 109 -15.82 -11.49 -3.32
N GLU A 110 -16.06 -10.18 -3.46
CA GLU A 110 -16.31 -9.54 -4.75
C GLU A 110 -15.05 -9.02 -5.41
N ILE A 111 -14.07 -8.57 -4.61
CA ILE A 111 -12.88 -7.86 -5.12
C ILE A 111 -11.67 -8.74 -5.41
N ILE A 112 -11.68 -10.01 -4.98
CA ILE A 112 -10.55 -10.95 -5.17
C ILE A 112 -10.64 -11.71 -6.51
N ASP A 113 -11.85 -11.84 -7.06
CA ASP A 113 -12.08 -12.60 -8.29
C ASP A 113 -12.23 -11.64 -9.49
N PRO A 114 -11.26 -11.56 -10.42
CA PRO A 114 -11.34 -10.70 -11.58
C PRO A 114 -12.52 -11.06 -12.52
N GLU A 115 -13.10 -12.25 -12.40
CA GLU A 115 -14.27 -12.69 -13.17
C GLU A 115 -15.62 -12.22 -12.59
N ASN A 116 -15.59 -11.57 -11.42
CA ASN A 116 -16.77 -11.03 -10.76
C ASN A 116 -17.50 -10.02 -11.66
N GLU A 117 -18.83 -9.91 -11.52
CA GLU A 117 -19.67 -9.03 -12.31
C GLU A 117 -19.26 -7.55 -12.23
N ILE A 118 -18.69 -7.12 -11.09
CA ILE A 118 -18.23 -5.74 -10.92
C ILE A 118 -17.14 -5.35 -11.93
N PHE A 119 -16.25 -6.27 -12.30
CA PHE A 119 -15.10 -6.00 -13.19
C PHE A 119 -15.44 -6.09 -14.69
N ARG A 120 -16.64 -6.55 -15.03
CA ARG A 120 -17.10 -6.70 -16.42
C ARG A 120 -17.46 -5.38 -17.11
N SER A 121 -17.68 -4.31 -16.33
CA SER A 121 -18.00 -2.98 -16.86
C SER A 121 -16.95 -1.98 -16.38
N PRO A 122 -16.18 -1.38 -17.32
CA PRO A 122 -15.24 -0.31 -17.01
C PRO A 122 -15.90 0.82 -16.21
N GLU A 123 -17.11 1.23 -16.59
CA GLU A 123 -17.83 2.30 -15.92
C GLU A 123 -18.16 1.96 -14.47
N ARG A 124 -18.51 0.70 -14.18
CA ARG A 124 -18.78 0.26 -12.80
C ARG A 124 -17.51 0.29 -11.96
N VAL A 125 -16.38 -0.17 -12.51
CA VAL A 125 -15.09 -0.14 -11.82
C VAL A 125 -14.64 1.29 -11.61
N THR A 126 -14.68 2.16 -12.62
CA THR A 126 -14.33 3.58 -12.50
C THR A 126 -15.20 4.27 -11.46
N ALA A 127 -16.52 4.09 -11.50
CA ALA A 127 -17.42 4.68 -10.51
C ALA A 127 -17.11 4.20 -9.09
N LYS A 128 -16.75 2.92 -8.93
CA LYS A 128 -16.36 2.35 -7.65
C LYS A 128 -15.04 2.89 -7.14
N VAL A 129 -14.04 3.04 -8.02
CA VAL A 129 -12.77 3.69 -7.70
C VAL A 129 -13.03 5.12 -7.24
N VAL A 130 -13.80 5.92 -7.99
CA VAL A 130 -14.13 7.30 -7.61
C VAL A 130 -14.78 7.36 -6.22
N ASP A 131 -15.78 6.53 -5.97
CA ASP A 131 -16.50 6.46 -4.68
C ASP A 131 -15.54 6.11 -3.53
N VAL A 132 -14.73 5.06 -3.70
CA VAL A 132 -13.77 4.62 -2.68
C VAL A 132 -12.68 5.66 -2.46
N PHE A 133 -12.08 6.18 -3.53
CA PHE A 133 -10.95 7.10 -3.48
C PHE A 133 -11.35 8.46 -2.93
N THR A 134 -12.54 8.96 -3.24
CA THR A 134 -13.04 10.21 -2.65
C THR A 134 -13.12 10.09 -1.12
N GLU A 135 -13.62 8.96 -0.63
CA GLU A 135 -13.78 8.71 0.80
C GLU A 135 -12.43 8.48 1.52
N ILE A 136 -11.49 7.75 0.90
CA ILE A 136 -10.25 7.37 1.58
C ILE A 136 -9.07 8.30 1.32
N LEU A 137 -8.97 8.92 0.14
CA LEU A 137 -7.83 9.79 -0.20
C LEU A 137 -7.93 11.16 0.47
N THR A 138 -9.14 11.66 0.72
CA THR A 138 -9.33 12.91 1.44
C THR A 138 -9.18 12.68 2.95
N ARG A 139 -8.00 13.03 3.49
CA ARG A 139 -7.64 12.81 4.89
C ARG A 139 -7.51 14.12 5.68
N GLU A 140 -8.51 14.99 5.56
CA GLU A 140 -8.53 16.28 6.29
C GLU A 140 -8.35 16.13 7.80
N VAL A 141 -8.84 15.02 8.38
CA VAL A 141 -8.66 14.69 9.79
C VAL A 141 -7.19 14.42 10.12
N SER A 142 -6.45 13.73 9.23
CA SER A 142 -5.00 13.53 9.38
C SER A 142 -4.27 14.86 9.30
N SER A 143 -4.53 15.68 8.26
CA SER A 143 -3.89 16.99 8.11
C SER A 143 -4.15 17.90 9.33
N SER A 144 -5.38 17.92 9.84
CA SER A 144 -5.74 18.70 11.04
C SER A 144 -5.03 18.19 12.31
N ALA A 145 -4.89 16.87 12.44
CA ALA A 145 -4.19 16.27 13.57
C ALA A 145 -2.68 16.56 13.50
N LEU A 146 -2.06 16.46 12.33
CA LEU A 146 -0.64 16.80 12.12
C LEU A 146 -0.33 18.24 12.53
N LEU A 147 -1.16 19.20 12.14
CA LEU A 147 -1.03 20.60 12.57
C LEU A 147 -1.16 20.75 14.09
N THR A 148 -2.05 19.96 14.72
CA THR A 148 -2.19 19.95 16.18
C THR A 148 -0.93 19.40 16.86
N PHE A 149 -0.35 18.34 16.29
CA PHE A 149 0.88 17.72 16.79
C PHE A 149 2.09 18.65 16.65
N GLU A 150 2.26 19.26 15.48
CA GLU A 150 3.30 20.24 15.19
C GLU A 150 3.26 21.41 16.20
N ASN A 151 2.07 22.01 16.38
CA ASN A 151 1.89 23.12 17.32
C ASN A 151 2.17 22.71 18.77
N PHE A 152 1.80 21.49 19.15
CA PHE A 152 2.13 20.96 20.47
C PHE A 152 3.64 20.80 20.68
N TYR A 153 4.38 20.37 19.66
CA TYR A 153 5.83 20.14 19.75
C TYR A 153 6.67 21.41 19.74
N LYS A 154 6.22 22.49 19.09
CA LYS A 154 6.93 23.79 19.01
C LYS A 154 7.32 24.36 20.38
N ASP A 155 6.48 24.16 21.39
CA ASP A 155 6.70 24.70 22.73
C ASP A 155 7.41 23.71 23.69
N LYS A 156 7.94 22.58 23.20
CA LYS A 156 8.55 21.54 24.02
C LYS A 156 10.05 21.40 23.75
N SER A 157 10.83 21.38 24.83
CA SER A 157 12.24 20.97 24.78
C SER A 157 12.40 19.47 24.51
N ASP A 158 11.51 18.67 25.11
CA ASP A 158 11.51 17.23 25.03
C ASP A 158 10.12 16.64 25.23
N VAL A 159 9.89 15.45 24.67
CA VAL A 159 8.67 14.65 24.84
C VAL A 159 9.02 13.17 25.03
N GLU A 160 8.11 12.40 25.62
CA GLU A 160 8.23 10.94 25.65
C GLU A 160 8.24 10.38 24.22
N ALA A 161 9.16 9.46 23.94
CA ALA A 161 9.27 8.88 22.60
C ALA A 161 7.98 8.18 22.18
N ASP A 162 7.38 7.37 23.06
CA ASP A 162 6.11 6.70 22.81
C ASP A 162 5.01 7.68 22.37
N LEU A 163 4.95 8.87 22.95
CA LEU A 163 3.98 9.89 22.53
C LEU A 163 4.27 10.37 21.10
N PHE A 164 5.54 10.66 20.81
CA PHE A 164 5.99 11.09 19.49
C PHE A 164 5.67 10.05 18.41
N PHE A 165 6.09 8.81 18.62
CA PHE A 165 5.78 7.67 17.74
C PHE A 165 4.29 7.48 17.52
N ASN A 166 3.51 7.47 18.61
CA ASN A 166 2.07 7.26 18.51
C ASN A 166 1.38 8.38 17.71
N THR A 167 1.84 9.63 17.81
CA THR A 167 1.27 10.71 16.98
C THR A 167 1.53 10.51 15.49
N LEU A 168 2.75 10.12 15.09
CA LEU A 168 3.07 9.85 13.69
C LEU A 168 2.28 8.65 13.16
N ARG A 169 2.36 7.51 13.85
CA ARG A 169 1.67 6.27 13.45
C ARG A 169 0.15 6.43 13.40
N SER A 170 -0.45 7.17 14.34
CA SER A 170 -1.92 7.35 14.38
C SER A 170 -2.45 8.21 13.23
N SER A 171 -1.58 8.97 12.55
CA SER A 171 -1.97 9.77 11.38
C SER A 171 -2.15 8.93 10.11
N LEU A 172 -1.58 7.72 10.10
CA LEU A 172 -1.64 6.72 9.02
C LEU A 172 -3.00 5.98 9.06
N ILE A 173 -4.02 6.61 8.50
CA ILE A 173 -5.39 6.09 8.50
C ILE A 173 -5.94 5.92 7.08
N CYS A 174 -6.99 5.11 6.95
CA CYS A 174 -7.76 4.98 5.71
C CYS A 174 -6.95 4.44 4.50
N ARG A 175 -5.87 3.69 4.73
CA ARG A 175 -5.12 2.96 3.69
C ARG A 175 -5.25 1.45 3.93
N GLY A 176 -6.43 0.91 3.64
CA GLY A 176 -6.73 -0.51 3.78
C GLY A 176 -6.24 -1.34 2.59
N ALA A 177 -5.83 -2.59 2.83
CA ALA A 177 -5.35 -3.51 1.79
C ALA A 177 -6.42 -3.84 0.73
N ASP A 178 -7.70 -3.75 1.08
CA ASP A 178 -8.83 -4.06 0.20
C ASP A 178 -8.83 -3.17 -1.06
N THR A 179 -8.42 -1.91 -0.94
CA THR A 179 -8.30 -0.99 -2.08
C THR A 179 -7.23 -1.47 -3.07
N GLY A 180 -6.07 -1.92 -2.57
CA GLY A 180 -5.01 -2.47 -3.41
C GLY A 180 -5.46 -3.71 -4.16
N LEU A 181 -6.09 -4.66 -3.45
CA LEU A 181 -6.64 -5.89 -4.04
C LEU A 181 -7.71 -5.63 -5.10
N PHE A 182 -8.58 -4.64 -4.86
CA PHE A 182 -9.60 -4.24 -5.82
C PHE A 182 -8.98 -3.70 -7.11
N LEU A 183 -7.96 -2.84 -7.01
CA LEU A 183 -7.26 -2.30 -8.16
C LEU A 183 -6.50 -3.40 -8.92
N GLU A 184 -5.76 -4.25 -8.22
CA GLU A 184 -5.06 -5.40 -8.84
C GLU A 184 -6.03 -6.25 -9.66
N SER A 185 -7.17 -6.63 -9.08
CA SER A 185 -8.19 -7.43 -9.78
C SER A 185 -8.84 -6.69 -10.94
N ALA A 186 -9.03 -5.36 -10.84
CA ALA A 186 -9.47 -4.54 -11.95
C ALA A 186 -8.46 -4.56 -13.11
N TYR A 187 -7.16 -4.41 -12.82
CA TYR A 187 -6.09 -4.47 -13.83
C TYR A 187 -5.91 -5.86 -14.43
N GLU A 188 -6.19 -6.93 -13.67
CA GLU A 188 -6.28 -8.28 -14.23
C GLU A 188 -7.45 -8.41 -15.20
N ALA A 189 -8.65 -7.98 -14.81
CA ALA A 189 -9.84 -8.05 -15.66
C ALA A 189 -9.74 -7.20 -16.94
N MET A 190 -9.04 -6.06 -16.89
CA MET A 190 -8.79 -5.19 -18.05
C MET A 190 -8.12 -5.91 -19.21
N LYS A 191 -7.21 -6.86 -18.94
CA LYS A 191 -6.40 -7.53 -19.97
C LYS A 191 -7.26 -8.29 -20.99
N ASP A 192 -8.40 -8.80 -20.55
CA ASP A 192 -9.23 -9.69 -21.34
C ASP A 192 -10.55 -9.04 -21.79
N ASN A 193 -11.03 -8.00 -21.09
CA ASN A 193 -12.40 -7.52 -21.25
C ASN A 193 -12.52 -6.06 -21.72
N TRP A 194 -11.46 -5.24 -21.61
CA TRP A 194 -11.56 -3.80 -21.84
C TRP A 194 -10.84 -3.39 -23.13
N SER A 195 -11.38 -2.41 -23.83
CA SER A 195 -10.71 -1.76 -24.96
C SER A 195 -9.58 -0.85 -24.50
N GLU A 196 -8.61 -0.60 -25.37
CA GLU A 196 -7.48 0.31 -25.08
C GLU A 196 -7.97 1.69 -24.62
N LYS A 197 -9.05 2.19 -25.22
CA LYS A 197 -9.65 3.48 -24.85
C LYS A 197 -10.22 3.49 -23.43
N GLU A 198 -10.91 2.43 -23.02
CA GLU A 198 -11.47 2.32 -21.65
C GLU A 198 -10.36 2.22 -20.61
N VAL A 199 -9.26 1.54 -20.94
CA VAL A 199 -8.06 1.46 -20.09
C VAL A 199 -7.39 2.84 -19.97
N GLU A 200 -7.26 3.58 -21.07
CA GLU A 200 -6.74 4.95 -21.06
C GLU A 200 -7.60 5.89 -20.19
N GLU A 201 -8.92 5.88 -20.37
CA GLU A 201 -9.85 6.70 -19.56
C GLU A 201 -9.77 6.36 -18.07
N PHE A 202 -9.69 5.08 -17.72
CA PHE A 202 -9.54 4.63 -16.34
C PHE A 202 -8.19 5.06 -15.73
N ASN A 203 -7.09 4.88 -16.47
CA ASN A 203 -5.77 5.33 -16.05
C ASN A 203 -5.74 6.86 -15.87
N SER A 204 -6.39 7.64 -16.75
CA SER A 204 -6.53 9.10 -16.58
C SER A 204 -7.17 9.44 -15.25
N ALA A 205 -8.30 8.80 -14.94
CA ALA A 205 -9.06 9.08 -13.72
C ALA A 205 -8.23 8.75 -12.47
N LEU A 206 -7.53 7.61 -12.47
CA LEU A 206 -6.63 7.23 -11.37
C LEU A 206 -5.47 8.22 -11.19
N LEU A 207 -4.80 8.59 -12.27
CA LEU A 207 -3.67 9.54 -12.22
C LEU A 207 -4.12 10.93 -11.75
N GLY A 208 -5.31 11.39 -12.17
CA GLY A 208 -5.88 12.66 -11.70
C GLY A 208 -6.17 12.64 -10.19
N MET A 209 -6.79 11.58 -9.68
CA MET A 209 -7.00 11.41 -8.24
C MET A 209 -5.69 11.34 -7.48
N LEU A 210 -4.69 10.68 -8.06
CA LEU A 210 -3.37 10.54 -7.47
C LEU A 210 -2.66 11.89 -7.33
N SER A 211 -2.69 12.70 -8.39
CA SER A 211 -2.13 14.05 -8.38
C SER A 211 -2.72 14.89 -7.25
N ASN A 212 -4.05 14.90 -7.13
CA ASN A 212 -4.74 15.65 -6.08
C ASN A 212 -4.40 15.15 -4.67
N SER A 213 -4.21 13.85 -4.50
CA SER A 213 -3.83 13.27 -3.21
C SER A 213 -2.41 13.63 -2.82
N LEU A 214 -1.45 13.54 -3.74
CA LEU A 214 -0.04 13.86 -3.48
C LEU A 214 0.20 15.33 -3.13
N GLU A 215 -0.69 16.23 -3.56
CA GLU A 215 -0.63 17.67 -3.21
C GLU A 215 -1.05 17.98 -1.78
N SER A 216 -1.84 17.11 -1.15
CA SER A 216 -2.45 17.39 0.16
C SER A 216 -2.03 16.40 1.25
N ASP A 217 -1.34 15.33 0.88
CA ASP A 217 -1.10 14.19 1.74
C ASP A 217 0.21 13.46 1.39
N VAL A 218 1.27 13.83 2.11
CA VAL A 218 2.62 13.29 1.91
C VAL A 218 2.95 12.16 2.89
N LEU A 219 1.97 11.64 3.62
CA LEU A 219 2.22 10.57 4.59
C LEU A 219 2.73 9.30 3.88
N PRO A 220 3.62 8.51 4.51
CA PRO A 220 4.29 7.38 3.85
C PRO A 220 3.32 6.36 3.25
N ASP A 221 2.22 6.08 3.93
CA ASP A 221 1.20 5.15 3.46
C ASP A 221 0.50 5.63 2.18
N ASN A 222 0.34 6.95 2.00
CA ASN A 222 -0.15 7.52 0.75
C ASN A 222 0.89 7.46 -0.36
N LEU A 223 2.16 7.75 -0.05
CA LEU A 223 3.24 7.68 -1.02
C LEU A 223 3.40 6.24 -1.56
N LEU A 224 3.40 5.24 -0.67
CA LEU A 224 3.46 3.82 -1.02
C LEU A 224 2.22 3.39 -1.82
N PHE A 225 1.03 3.81 -1.40
CA PHE A 225 -0.20 3.56 -2.16
C PHE A 225 -0.11 4.16 -3.57
N SER A 226 0.49 5.35 -3.68
CA SER A 226 0.65 6.04 -4.95
C SER A 226 1.60 5.34 -5.90
N LEU A 227 2.74 4.90 -5.38
CA LEU A 227 3.70 4.10 -6.15
C LEU A 227 3.08 2.76 -6.61
N ASN A 228 2.21 2.14 -5.81
CA ASN A 228 1.48 0.93 -6.21
C ASN A 228 0.53 1.20 -7.38
N ILE A 229 -0.23 2.29 -7.35
CA ILE A 229 -1.08 2.71 -8.48
C ILE A 229 -0.23 2.95 -9.72
N LEU A 230 0.86 3.71 -9.59
CA LEU A 230 1.76 3.99 -10.70
C LEU A 230 2.27 2.69 -11.32
N ARG A 231 2.70 1.72 -10.51
CA ARG A 231 3.14 0.40 -11.00
C ARG A 231 2.05 -0.31 -11.82
N LEU A 232 0.80 -0.26 -11.38
CA LEU A 232 -0.34 -0.85 -12.10
C LEU A 232 -0.62 -0.11 -13.43
N VAL A 233 -0.67 1.22 -13.41
CA VAL A 233 -0.82 2.07 -14.61
C VAL A 233 0.33 1.83 -15.59
N GLY A 234 1.56 1.71 -15.11
CA GLY A 234 2.73 1.44 -15.93
C GLY A 234 2.67 0.08 -16.60
N THR A 235 2.11 -0.92 -15.91
CA THR A 235 1.91 -2.26 -16.46
C THR A 235 0.91 -2.25 -17.61
N SER A 236 -0.24 -1.60 -17.42
CA SER A 236 -1.26 -1.49 -18.48
C SER A 236 -0.78 -0.64 -19.67
N SER A 237 0.02 0.39 -19.38
CA SER A 237 0.60 1.32 -20.36
C SER A 237 1.89 0.82 -21.00
N LYS A 238 2.35 -0.40 -20.68
CA LYS A 238 3.57 -1.04 -21.21
C LYS A 238 4.83 -0.18 -21.05
N GLN A 239 5.00 0.44 -19.88
CA GLN A 239 6.19 1.21 -19.53
C GLN A 239 7.46 0.35 -19.50
N THR A 240 8.63 1.00 -19.54
CA THR A 240 9.94 0.34 -19.65
C THR A 240 10.50 -0.10 -18.28
N GLU A 241 11.52 -0.96 -18.29
CA GLU A 241 12.28 -1.32 -17.08
C GLU A 241 12.89 -0.11 -16.36
N GLU A 242 13.29 0.92 -17.12
CA GLU A 242 13.78 2.19 -16.57
C GLU A 242 12.73 2.85 -15.66
N TYR A 243 11.46 2.83 -16.08
CA TYR A 243 10.36 3.35 -15.27
C TYR A 243 10.18 2.58 -13.96
N TYR A 244 10.22 1.24 -14.00
CA TYR A 244 10.08 0.43 -12.79
C TYR A 244 11.26 0.59 -11.84
N SER A 245 12.48 0.73 -12.38
CA SER A 245 13.66 1.05 -11.58
C SER A 245 13.50 2.37 -10.82
N GLU A 246 12.94 3.41 -11.47
CA GLU A 246 12.67 4.69 -10.82
C GLU A 246 11.65 4.54 -9.68
N LEU A 247 10.59 3.74 -9.87
CA LEU A 247 9.63 3.48 -8.80
C LEU A 247 10.27 2.71 -7.63
N ASP A 248 11.06 1.67 -7.93
CA ASP A 248 11.71 0.84 -6.93
C ASP A 248 12.76 1.65 -6.13
N ASP A 249 13.45 2.61 -6.77
CA ASP A 249 14.37 3.54 -6.10
C ASP A 249 13.63 4.44 -5.08
N VAL A 250 12.46 4.98 -5.46
CA VAL A 250 11.64 5.80 -4.55
C VAL A 250 11.06 4.95 -3.42
N TYR A 251 10.60 3.73 -3.70
CA TYR A 251 10.20 2.76 -2.67
C TYR A 251 11.32 2.51 -1.66
N GLY A 252 12.52 2.23 -2.16
CA GLY A 252 13.71 1.99 -1.35
C GLY A 252 14.06 3.19 -0.48
N ARG A 253 13.93 4.41 -1.00
CA ARG A 253 14.14 5.66 -0.25
C ARG A 253 13.14 5.81 0.90
N ILE A 254 11.84 5.60 0.66
CA ILE A 254 10.81 5.67 1.72
C ILE A 254 11.13 4.67 2.83
N SER A 255 11.33 3.38 2.49
CA SER A 255 11.63 2.35 3.48
C SER A 255 12.90 2.65 4.27
N SER A 256 13.99 3.00 3.57
CA SER A 256 15.26 3.31 4.22
C SER A 256 15.14 4.54 5.12
N TYR A 257 14.34 5.52 4.72
CA TYR A 257 14.11 6.72 5.52
C TYR A 257 13.32 6.42 6.79
N GLU A 258 12.19 5.73 6.68
CA GLU A 258 11.36 5.30 7.81
C GLU A 258 12.17 4.46 8.80
N ASP A 259 12.91 3.46 8.29
CA ASP A 259 13.73 2.55 9.11
C ASP A 259 14.77 3.34 9.89
N ASN A 260 15.57 4.19 9.21
CA ASN A 260 16.60 4.99 9.87
C ASN A 260 15.99 6.00 10.86
N PHE A 261 14.91 6.67 10.48
CA PHE A 261 14.25 7.65 11.33
C PHE A 261 13.77 7.00 12.61
N PHE A 262 13.07 5.86 12.53
CA PHE A 262 12.53 5.18 13.70
C PHE A 262 13.60 4.46 14.53
N ASP A 263 14.61 3.86 13.91
CA ASP A 263 15.75 3.26 14.62
C ASP A 263 16.48 4.29 15.50
N GLU A 264 16.66 5.52 15.01
CA GLU A 264 17.28 6.61 15.77
C GLU A 264 16.49 7.01 17.02
N ILE A 265 15.18 6.76 17.04
CA ILE A 265 14.30 7.19 18.12
C ILE A 265 13.76 6.06 19.01
N GLN A 266 13.84 4.80 18.57
CA GLN A 266 13.20 3.66 19.25
C GLN A 266 13.89 3.29 20.58
N ASP A 267 15.21 3.42 20.65
CA ASP A 267 15.97 3.18 21.88
C ASP A 267 15.93 4.36 22.87
N SER A 268 15.38 5.49 22.44
CA SER A 268 15.34 6.71 23.24
C SER A 268 14.09 6.77 24.10
N LYS A 269 14.22 6.99 25.42
CA LYS A 269 13.05 7.26 26.29
C LYS A 269 12.40 8.62 26.02
N LYS A 270 13.17 9.55 25.45
CA LYS A 270 12.76 10.93 25.20
C LYS A 270 13.30 11.42 23.88
N ILE A 271 12.50 12.21 23.20
CA ILE A 271 12.89 12.94 21.99
C ILE A 271 13.21 14.37 22.40
N TYR A 272 14.44 14.80 22.10
CA TYR A 272 14.85 16.19 22.23
C TYR A 272 14.58 16.93 20.93
N SER A 273 14.21 18.21 21.02
CA SER A 273 13.80 19.03 19.86
C SER A 273 12.72 18.34 19.00
N PRO A 274 11.57 17.93 19.57
CA PRO A 274 10.55 17.20 18.83
C PRO A 274 9.97 17.98 17.64
N ALA A 275 9.93 19.31 17.71
CA ALA A 275 9.49 20.14 16.59
C ALA A 275 10.42 19.99 15.37
N GLU A 276 11.74 20.12 15.57
CA GLU A 276 12.74 19.96 14.50
C GLU A 276 12.70 18.56 13.91
N LYS A 277 12.54 17.51 14.74
CA LYS A 277 12.41 16.14 14.25
C LYS A 277 11.12 15.92 13.45
N PHE A 278 10.01 16.52 13.88
CA PHE A 278 8.73 16.41 13.19
C PHE A 278 8.76 17.16 11.86
N GLU A 279 9.25 18.39 11.85
CA GLU A 279 9.41 19.19 10.62
C GLU A 279 10.33 18.49 9.62
N GLY A 280 11.52 18.04 10.06
CA GLY A 280 12.46 17.31 9.20
C GLY A 280 11.91 15.99 8.66
N TYR A 281 11.01 15.33 9.41
CA TYR A 281 10.30 14.14 8.94
C TYR A 281 9.41 14.43 7.73
N PHE A 282 8.58 15.47 7.83
CA PHE A 282 7.68 15.83 6.74
C PHE A 282 8.37 16.54 5.57
N GLU A 283 9.48 17.26 5.80
CA GLU A 283 10.29 17.85 4.72
C GLU A 283 10.87 16.79 3.78
N GLU A 284 11.35 15.66 4.30
CA GLU A 284 11.87 14.57 3.46
C GLU A 284 10.72 13.88 2.69
N LEU A 285 9.59 13.64 3.35
CA LEU A 285 8.42 13.04 2.70
C LEU A 285 7.83 13.94 1.61
N ASP A 286 7.85 15.25 1.79
CA ASP A 286 7.45 16.23 0.77
C ASP A 286 8.36 16.15 -0.47
N GLN A 287 9.68 16.06 -0.27
CA GLN A 287 10.62 15.86 -1.38
C GLN A 287 10.37 14.53 -2.12
N ILE A 288 10.06 13.46 -1.39
CA ILE A 288 9.69 12.18 -2.00
C ILE A 288 8.38 12.31 -2.78
N SER A 289 7.39 13.04 -2.26
CA SER A 289 6.14 13.33 -2.97
C SER A 289 6.41 14.06 -4.29
N GLU A 290 7.29 15.06 -4.29
CA GLU A 290 7.71 15.77 -5.50
C GLU A 290 8.39 14.85 -6.53
N ASP A 291 9.21 13.88 -6.09
CA ASP A 291 9.80 12.88 -6.98
C ASP A 291 8.72 12.00 -7.63
N ILE A 292 7.71 11.57 -6.86
CA ILE A 292 6.58 10.79 -7.39
C ILE A 292 5.80 11.62 -8.41
N ARG A 293 5.48 12.87 -8.09
CA ARG A 293 4.79 13.81 -9.00
C ARG A 293 5.63 14.04 -10.26
N TYR A 294 6.95 14.16 -10.14
CA TYR A 294 7.86 14.31 -11.27
C TYR A 294 7.85 13.08 -12.18
N ILE A 295 7.95 11.86 -11.61
CA ILE A 295 7.86 10.60 -12.38
C ILE A 295 6.52 10.54 -13.11
N MET A 296 5.42 10.80 -12.39
CA MET A 296 4.07 10.79 -12.95
C MET A 296 3.95 11.75 -14.14
N ASN A 297 4.28 13.03 -13.95
CA ASN A 297 4.17 14.06 -14.98
C ASN A 297 5.08 13.79 -16.18
N ARG A 298 6.27 13.23 -15.97
CA ARG A 298 7.22 12.94 -17.04
C ARG A 298 6.81 11.73 -17.88
N ARG A 299 6.31 10.67 -17.24
CA ARG A 299 5.99 9.37 -17.86
C ARG A 299 4.57 9.31 -18.41
N PHE A 300 3.68 10.16 -17.90
CA PHE A 300 2.26 10.21 -18.23
C PHE A 300 1.83 11.63 -18.68
N LYS A 301 2.62 12.27 -19.56
CA LYS A 301 2.42 13.65 -20.03
C LYS A 301 1.04 13.93 -20.64
N SER A 302 0.44 12.94 -21.29
CA SER A 302 -0.89 13.05 -21.88
C SER A 302 -2.00 13.30 -20.84
N PHE A 303 -1.73 13.00 -19.58
CA PHE A 303 -2.67 13.11 -18.47
C PHE A 303 -2.44 14.36 -17.62
N ALA A 304 -1.32 15.08 -17.82
CA ALA A 304 -0.96 16.30 -17.08
C ALA A 304 -1.49 17.60 -17.73
N GLN A 305 -2.36 17.52 -18.75
CA GLN A 305 -2.77 18.67 -19.58
C GLN A 305 -4.23 19.15 -19.42
N GLU A 306 -5.00 18.65 -18.46
CA GLU A 306 -6.36 19.15 -18.21
C GLU A 306 -6.46 19.91 -16.88
N ASP A 307 -5.67 20.97 -16.73
CA ASP A 307 -5.99 22.10 -15.84
C ASP A 307 -5.42 23.39 -16.46
N ASN A 308 -6.24 24.03 -17.30
CA ASN A 308 -6.10 25.42 -17.73
C ASN A 308 -7.46 26.11 -17.63
#